data_AF-A0A5M3X7J8-F1
#
_entry.id   AF-A0A5M3X7J8-F1
#
_cell.length_a   1.000
_cell.length_b   1.000
_cell.length_c   1.000
_cell.angle_alpha   90.00
_cell.angle_beta   90.00
_cell.angle_gamma   90.00
#
_symmetry.space_group_name_H-M   'P 1'
#
loop_
_entity.id
_entity.type
_entity.pdbx_description
1 polymer ?
#
loop_
_entity_poly.entity_id
_entity_poly.type
_entity_poly.pdbx_seq_one_letter_code
_entity_poly.pdbx_strand_id
1 'polypeptide(L)'
;MLRRVFSFIATAALASAGFLSAATPAQAAIVDIPFGPLSIGEYCAAKIHPDAWIGFYEASGLKCYTPSGSSGLIFRGAGDPYLACKHLTADVIMAALRGPSDGIICRAVR
;
A
#
# COMPACT_ATOMS: atom_id res chain seq x y z
N MET A 1 -21.71 4.10 -72.74
CA MET A 1 -22.03 3.27 -71.55
C MET A 1 -20.86 3.43 -70.58
N LEU A 2 -21.00 4.17 -69.47
CA LEU A 2 -21.19 3.58 -68.12
C LEU A 2 -20.38 2.27 -67.98
N ARG A 3 -19.41 2.11 -67.08
CA ARG A 3 -19.42 2.45 -65.65
C ARG A 3 -18.09 1.95 -65.06
N ARG A 4 -17.47 2.74 -64.16
CA ARG A 4 -16.99 2.32 -62.81
C ARG A 4 -15.79 1.33 -62.73
N VAL A 5 -14.88 1.34 -61.76
CA VAL A 5 -14.90 1.78 -60.35
C VAL A 5 -13.46 1.66 -59.78
N PHE A 6 -13.03 2.66 -58.99
CA PHE A 6 -12.23 2.62 -57.73
C PHE A 6 -10.87 1.91 -57.69
N SER A 7 -9.77 2.66 -57.45
CA SER A 7 -9.18 3.05 -56.14
C SER A 7 -8.47 1.89 -55.43
N PHE A 8 -7.25 2.12 -54.93
CA PHE A 8 -6.63 1.61 -53.69
C PHE A 8 -5.10 1.90 -53.80
N ILE A 9 -4.58 2.99 -53.21
CA ILE A 9 -4.08 3.17 -51.82
C ILE A 9 -2.60 2.77 -51.63
N ALA A 10 -1.89 3.71 -50.98
CA ALA A 10 -0.71 3.57 -50.12
C ALA A 10 0.61 3.06 -50.73
N THR A 11 1.50 4.01 -51.03
CA THR A 11 2.92 3.82 -50.78
C THR A 11 3.27 4.39 -49.41
N ALA A 12 3.62 3.48 -48.52
CA ALA A 12 4.01 3.72 -47.15
C ALA A 12 5.36 4.44 -47.10
N ALA A 13 5.39 5.61 -46.46
CA ALA A 13 6.62 6.18 -45.90
C ALA A 13 6.50 6.05 -44.38
N LEU A 14 6.98 4.92 -43.84
CA LEU A 14 7.20 4.76 -42.41
C LEU A 14 8.35 5.71 -42.02
N ALA A 15 8.00 6.91 -41.57
CA ALA A 15 8.90 7.75 -40.80
C ALA A 15 9.02 7.15 -39.39
N SER A 16 10.17 6.58 -39.11
CA SER A 16 10.61 6.11 -37.81
C SER A 16 10.74 7.29 -36.83
N ALA A 17 9.61 7.68 -36.22
CA ALA A 17 9.59 8.59 -35.09
C ALA A 17 10.05 7.83 -33.85
N GLY A 18 11.34 7.96 -33.53
CA GLY A 18 11.90 7.53 -32.25
C GLY A 18 11.20 8.27 -31.11
N PHE A 19 10.35 7.56 -30.37
CA PHE A 19 9.87 8.03 -29.09
C PHE A 19 11.03 8.00 -28.10
N LEU A 20 11.69 9.16 -27.95
CA LEU A 20 12.51 9.45 -26.79
C LEU A 20 11.60 9.36 -25.56
N SER A 21 11.64 8.23 -24.86
CA SER A 21 11.10 8.12 -23.50
C SER A 21 11.91 9.06 -22.62
N ALA A 22 11.43 10.29 -22.45
CA ALA A 22 11.94 11.18 -21.44
C ALA A 22 11.66 10.51 -20.08
N ALA A 23 12.71 9.98 -19.46
CA ALA A 23 12.64 9.56 -18.07
C ALA A 23 12.38 10.82 -17.23
N THR A 24 11.12 11.05 -16.87
CA THR A 24 10.78 12.07 -15.87
C THR A 24 11.45 11.68 -14.56
N PRO A 25 12.12 12.60 -13.84
CA PRO A 25 12.67 12.28 -12.53
C PRO A 25 11.54 11.79 -11.63
N ALA A 26 11.73 10.64 -10.98
CA ALA A 26 10.81 10.14 -9.99
C ALA A 26 10.74 11.15 -8.84
N GLN A 27 9.64 11.89 -8.75
CA GLN A 27 9.42 12.88 -7.72
C GLN A 27 9.04 12.14 -6.45
N ALA A 28 9.84 12.32 -5.40
CA ALA A 28 9.53 11.86 -4.06
C ALA A 28 8.22 12.51 -3.58
N ALA A 29 7.15 11.72 -3.51
CA ALA A 29 5.83 12.10 -3.07
C ALA A 29 5.57 11.57 -1.66
N ILE A 30 5.04 12.43 -0.80
CA ILE A 30 4.55 12.01 0.52
C ILE A 30 3.18 11.35 0.32
N VAL A 31 3.03 10.12 0.78
CA VAL A 31 1.79 9.36 0.71
C VAL A 31 1.40 8.78 2.06
N ASP A 32 0.09 8.72 2.29
CA ASP A 32 -0.51 8.10 3.47
C ASP A 32 -1.08 6.73 3.09
N ILE A 33 -0.54 5.67 3.69
CA ILE A 33 -0.89 4.28 3.38
C ILE A 33 -1.66 3.69 4.56
N PRO A 34 -2.99 3.48 4.43
CA PRO A 34 -3.79 2.96 5.53
C PRO A 34 -3.67 1.44 5.63
N PHE A 35 -3.47 0.96 6.85
CA PHE A 35 -3.52 -0.45 7.21
C PHE A 35 -4.54 -0.68 8.32
N GLY A 36 -5.44 -1.64 8.08
CA GLY A 36 -6.47 -2.01 9.04
C GLY A 36 -5.98 -2.98 10.11
N PRO A 37 -6.83 -3.31 11.10
CA PRO A 37 -6.43 -4.12 12.24
C PRO A 37 -5.87 -5.51 11.93
N LEU A 38 -6.33 -6.13 10.84
CA LEU A 38 -5.83 -7.43 10.39
C LEU A 38 -4.43 -7.35 9.79
N SER A 39 -4.13 -6.30 9.01
CA SER A 39 -2.79 -6.06 8.48
C SER A 39 -1.81 -5.79 9.61
N ILE A 40 -2.19 -4.98 10.61
CA ILE A 40 -1.39 -4.78 11.82
C ILE A 40 -1.18 -6.11 12.57
N GLY A 41 -2.17 -7.00 12.52
CA GLY A 41 -2.10 -8.36 13.04
C GLY A 41 -0.93 -9.18 12.50
N GLU A 42 -0.51 -8.99 11.24
CA GLU A 42 0.67 -9.67 10.68
C GLU A 42 1.95 -9.28 11.41
N TYR A 43 2.14 -7.98 11.66
CA TYR A 43 3.25 -7.49 12.48
C TYR A 43 3.17 -8.02 13.92
N CYS A 44 1.98 -7.99 14.51
CA CYS A 44 1.76 -8.48 15.88
C CYS A 44 2.12 -9.97 16.01
N ALA A 45 1.67 -10.81 15.07
CA ALA A 45 1.99 -12.23 15.00
C ALA A 45 3.50 -12.45 14.83
N ALA A 46 4.14 -11.68 13.96
CA ALA A 46 5.56 -11.84 13.63
C ALA A 46 6.52 -11.32 14.69
N LYS A 47 6.16 -10.26 15.44
CA LYS A 47 7.10 -9.51 16.30
C LYS A 47 6.74 -9.48 17.77
N ILE A 48 5.47 -9.69 18.12
CA ILE A 48 4.99 -9.54 19.50
C ILE A 48 4.62 -10.90 20.10
N HIS A 49 3.69 -11.62 19.48
CA HIS A 49 3.26 -12.94 19.94
C HIS A 49 2.62 -13.71 18.78
N PRO A 50 2.95 -15.00 18.55
CA PRO A 50 2.50 -15.76 17.37
C PRO A 50 0.98 -15.84 17.21
N ASP A 51 0.23 -15.87 18.32
CA ASP A 51 -1.24 -15.88 18.30
C ASP A 51 -1.89 -14.48 18.18
N ALA A 52 -1.12 -13.39 18.10
CA ALA A 52 -1.66 -12.04 18.09
C ALA A 52 -2.03 -11.56 16.68
N TRP A 53 -3.14 -12.06 16.15
CA TRP A 53 -3.59 -11.82 14.77
C TRP A 53 -4.39 -10.52 14.57
N ILE A 54 -4.61 -9.73 15.62
CA ILE A 54 -5.33 -8.46 15.55
C ILE A 54 -4.49 -7.38 16.21
N GLY A 55 -4.26 -6.26 15.51
CA GLY A 55 -3.58 -5.10 16.07
C GLY A 55 -4.42 -3.84 15.97
N PHE A 56 -4.37 -3.00 17.00
CA PHE A 56 -5.05 -1.70 17.02
C PHE A 56 -4.04 -0.62 17.38
N TYR A 57 -3.99 0.46 16.60
CA TYR A 57 -3.27 1.66 17.02
C TYR A 57 -4.19 2.47 17.92
N GLU A 58 -4.10 2.23 19.23
CA GLU A 58 -4.89 2.92 20.22
C GLU A 58 -4.24 4.26 20.66
N ALA A 59 -4.98 5.08 21.39
CA ALA A 59 -4.44 6.33 21.96
C ALA A 59 -3.22 6.08 22.88
N SER A 60 -3.15 4.88 23.48
CA SER A 60 -2.04 4.45 24.34
C SER A 60 -0.89 3.77 23.59
N GLY A 61 -0.96 3.68 22.26
CA GLY A 61 0.04 3.02 21.41
C GLY A 61 -0.53 1.81 20.64
N LEU A 62 0.36 1.11 19.94
CA LEU A 62 -0.02 -0.09 19.18
C LEU A 62 -0.22 -1.27 20.14
N LYS A 63 -1.40 -1.87 20.11
CA LYS A 63 -1.80 -3.00 20.97
C LYS A 63 -2.12 -4.21 20.12
N CYS A 64 -1.62 -5.37 20.53
CA CYS A 64 -1.76 -6.63 19.83
C CYS A 64 -2.62 -7.60 20.65
N TYR A 65 -3.53 -8.27 19.96
CA TYR A 65 -4.57 -9.09 20.56
C TYR A 65 -4.73 -10.42 19.82
N THR A 66 -5.20 -11.44 20.53
CA THR A 66 -5.78 -12.64 19.93
C THR A 66 -7.30 -12.62 20.07
N PRO A 67 -8.06 -13.17 19.11
CA PRO A 67 -9.47 -13.48 19.31
C PRO A 67 -9.67 -14.39 20.53
N SER A 68 -10.73 -14.13 21.30
CA SER A 68 -11.29 -15.03 22.29
C SER A 68 -12.68 -15.48 21.83
N GLY A 69 -12.98 -16.77 21.98
CA GLY A 69 -14.11 -17.43 21.32
C GLY A 69 -15.45 -16.69 21.37
N SER A 70 -15.82 -16.08 22.49
CA SER A 70 -17.14 -15.46 22.68
C SER A 70 -17.23 -13.97 22.29
N SER A 71 -16.37 -13.47 21.40
CA SER A 71 -16.26 -12.05 20.95
C SER A 71 -15.33 -11.16 21.78
N GLY A 72 -14.44 -11.76 22.58
CA GLY A 72 -13.44 -11.02 23.33
C GLY A 72 -12.13 -10.86 22.56
N LEU A 73 -11.31 -9.93 23.02
CA LEU A 73 -9.91 -9.82 22.62
C LEU A 73 -9.05 -10.04 23.85
N ILE A 74 -8.03 -10.89 23.74
CA ILE A 74 -7.05 -11.07 24.81
C ILE A 74 -5.80 -10.31 24.41
N PHE A 75 -5.41 -9.36 25.26
CA PHE A 75 -4.18 -8.61 25.06
C PHE A 75 -2.97 -9.56 25.10
N ARG A 76 -2.06 -9.39 24.13
CA ARG A 76 -0.84 -10.20 23.99
C ARG A 76 0.43 -9.39 24.10
N GLY A 77 0.38 -8.10 23.80
CA GLY A 77 1.52 -7.21 23.96
C GLY A 77 1.33 -5.89 23.24
N ALA A 78 2.28 -4.98 23.46
CA ALA A 78 2.33 -3.71 22.76
C ALA A 78 3.45 -3.74 21.72
N GLY A 79 3.23 -3.06 20.61
CA GLY A 79 4.22 -2.87 19.55
C GLY A 79 4.59 -1.40 19.38
N ASP A 80 5.59 -1.17 18.54
CA ASP A 80 5.93 0.18 18.10
C ASP A 80 5.24 0.46 16.75
N PRO A 81 4.45 1.55 16.63
CA PRO A 81 3.70 1.84 15.41
C PRO A 81 4.62 2.16 14.22
N TYR A 82 5.78 2.77 14.45
CA TYR A 82 6.74 3.06 13.38
C TYR A 82 7.41 1.77 12.86
N LEU A 83 7.75 0.83 13.75
CA LEU A 83 8.24 -0.50 13.37
C LEU A 83 7.17 -1.34 12.66
N ALA A 84 5.90 -1.21 13.05
CA ALA A 84 4.81 -1.84 12.33
C ALA A 84 4.72 -1.31 10.89
N CYS A 85 4.81 0.01 10.67
CA CYS A 85 4.85 0.57 9.32
C CYS A 85 6.03 0.05 8.49
N LYS A 86 7.23 -0.07 9.09
CA LYS A 86 8.40 -0.68 8.43
C LYS A 86 8.24 -2.16 8.11
N HIS A 87 7.32 -2.85 8.77
CA HIS A 87 7.01 -4.25 8.47
C HIS A 87 5.99 -4.38 7.35
N LEU A 88 5.00 -3.48 7.32
CA LEU A 88 3.84 -3.56 6.42
C LEU A 88 4.09 -2.98 5.02
N THR A 89 5.10 -2.13 4.87
CA THR A 89 5.53 -1.63 3.55
C THR A 89 7.05 -1.55 3.46
N ALA A 90 7.55 -1.54 2.22
CA ALA A 90 8.95 -1.30 1.88
C ALA A 90 9.28 0.20 1.69
N ASP A 91 8.28 1.08 1.76
CA ASP A 91 8.48 2.53 1.57
C ASP A 91 9.26 3.18 2.72
N VAL A 92 9.85 4.35 2.46
CA VAL A 92 10.58 5.11 3.48
C VAL A 92 9.59 5.79 4.42
N ILE A 93 9.38 5.20 5.60
CA ILE A 93 8.43 5.71 6.61
C ILE A 93 8.96 6.99 7.27
N MET A 94 8.15 8.05 7.21
CA MET A 94 8.35 9.30 7.95
C MET A 94 7.65 9.29 9.30
N ALA A 95 6.42 8.77 9.34
CA ALA A 95 5.60 8.75 10.55
C ALA A 95 4.57 7.62 10.51
N ALA A 96 4.16 7.19 11.69
CA ALA A 96 2.97 6.38 11.89
C ALA A 96 1.90 7.25 12.56
N LEU A 97 0.71 7.28 11.97
CA LEU A 97 -0.43 8.07 12.44
C LEU A 97 -1.59 7.15 12.77
N ARG A 98 -2.45 7.57 13.70
CA ARG A 98 -3.66 6.84 14.03
C ARG A 98 -4.70 7.03 12.93
N GLY A 99 -5.18 5.92 12.37
CA GLY A 99 -6.21 5.90 11.34
C GLY A 99 -7.62 5.74 11.90
N PRO A 100 -8.64 5.78 11.03
CA PRO A 100 -10.01 5.43 11.41
C PRO A 100 -10.08 3.98 11.91
N SER A 101 -11.06 3.69 12.77
CA SER A 101 -11.29 2.34 13.32
C SER A 101 -10.06 1.71 13.97
N ASP A 102 -9.23 2.54 14.62
CA ASP A 102 -7.98 2.14 15.27
C ASP A 102 -6.97 1.45 14.34
N GLY A 103 -7.05 1.74 13.03
CA GLY A 103 -6.02 1.40 12.07
C GLY A 103 -4.76 2.26 12.22
N ILE A 104 -3.75 1.95 11.40
CA ILE A 104 -2.51 2.72 11.32
C ILE A 104 -2.38 3.32 9.92
N ILE A 105 -1.96 4.57 9.84
CA ILE A 105 -1.63 5.24 8.59
C ILE A 105 -0.12 5.42 8.56
N CYS A 106 0.53 4.76 7.62
CA CYS A 106 1.97 4.87 7.41
C CYS A 106 2.21 6.00 6.41
N ARG A 107 2.73 7.13 6.92
CA ARG A 107 3.14 8.25 6.08
C ARG A 107 4.55 7.97 5.56
N ALA A 108 4.68 7.83 4.26
CA ALA A 108 5.93 7.44 3.61
C ALA A 108 6.29 8.37 2.45
N VAL A 109 7.55 8.33 2.05
CA VAL A 109 8.05 8.95 0.82
C VAL A 109 8.19 7.87 -0.24
N ARG A 110 7.58 8.08 -1.41
CA ARG A 110 7.66 7.18 -2.58
C ARG A 110 8.04 7.92 -3.85
#